data_AF-A0A377TDP0-F1
#
_entry.id   AF-A0A377TDP0-F1
#
_cell.length_a   1.000
_cell.length_b   1.000
_cell.length_c   1.000
_cell.angle_alpha   90.00
_cell.angle_beta   90.00
_cell.angle_gamma   90.00
#
_symmetry.space_group_name_H-M   'P 1'
#
loop_
_entity.id
_entity.type
_entity.pdbx_description
1 polymer ?
#
loop_
_entity_poly.entity_id
_entity_poly.type
_entity_poly.pdbx_seq_one_letter_code
_entity_poly.pdbx_strand_id
1 'polypeptide(L)' 'MLNLKQDAYAKLVAVSRKTLSDVENDKGNYTSDIINKLFKPFGLQVGLVPVSKQLLSTLLK' A
#
# COMPACT_ATOMS: atom_id res chain seq x y z
N MET A 1 -2.46 -11.90 -6.51
CA MET A 1 -1.49 -10.78 -6.48
C MET A 1 -0.25 -11.28 -5.77
N LEU A 2 0.90 -11.31 -6.45
CA LEU A 2 2.17 -11.95 -6.06
C LEU A 2 2.02 -13.40 -5.55
N ASN A 3 2.64 -14.40 -6.20
CA ASN A 3 2.56 -15.80 -5.77
C ASN A 3 3.37 -16.07 -4.47
N LEU A 4 3.46 -15.08 -3.58
CA LEU A 4 4.22 -15.09 -2.34
C LEU A 4 3.26 -15.37 -1.18
N LYS A 5 3.67 -16.24 -0.26
CA LYS A 5 2.91 -16.48 0.97
C LYS A 5 2.83 -15.18 1.77
N GLN A 6 1.65 -14.87 2.32
CA GLN A 6 1.38 -13.68 3.13
C GLN A 6 2.42 -13.48 4.26
N ASP A 7 2.86 -14.57 4.90
CA ASP A 7 3.90 -14.54 5.93
C ASP A 7 5.26 -14.03 5.40
N ALA A 8 5.64 -14.45 4.19
CA ALA A 8 6.89 -14.02 3.57
C ALA A 8 6.81 -12.54 3.14
N TYR A 9 5.66 -12.08 2.64
CA TYR A 9 5.47 -10.66 2.32
C TYR A 9 5.48 -9.78 3.57
N ALA A 10 4.78 -10.18 4.64
CA ALA A 10 4.74 -9.45 5.89
C ALA A 10 6.14 -9.24 6.49
N LYS A 11 7.00 -10.28 6.41
CA LYS A 11 8.41 -10.20 6.78
C LYS A 11 9.20 -9.24 5.90
N LEU A 12 9.03 -9.29 4.58
CA LEU A 12 9.70 -8.41 3.62
C LEU A 12 9.44 -6.92 3.91
N VAL A 13 8.21 -6.58 4.28
CA VAL A 13 7.78 -5.19 4.52
C VAL A 13 7.75 -4.80 6.00
N ALA A 14 8.26 -5.66 6.89
CA ALA A 14 8.36 -5.45 8.33
C ALA A 14 7.03 -5.06 9.01
N VAL A 15 5.97 -5.81 8.72
CA VAL A 15 4.66 -5.72 9.40
C VAL A 15 4.23 -7.09 9.92
N SER A 16 3.25 -7.14 10.83
CA SER A 16 2.71 -8.42 11.27
C SER A 16 1.87 -9.07 10.15
N ARG A 17 1.86 -10.40 10.07
CA ARG A 17 0.98 -11.13 9.14
C ARG A 17 -0.50 -10.75 9.32
N LYS A 18 -0.91 -10.51 10.58
CA LYS A 18 -2.27 -10.05 10.89
C LYS A 18 -2.54 -8.66 10.33
N THR A 19 -1.61 -7.71 10.46
CA THR A 19 -1.73 -6.37 9.86
C THR A 19 -1.90 -6.46 8.34
N LEU A 20 -1.07 -7.26 7.67
CA LEU A 20 -1.21 -7.49 6.23
C LEU A 20 -2.55 -8.13 5.87
N SER A 21 -2.98 -9.15 6.62
CA SER A 21 -4.29 -9.79 6.41
C SER A 21 -5.45 -8.84 6.65
N ASP A 22 -5.38 -8.01 7.69
CA ASP A 22 -6.42 -7.03 7.98
C ASP A 22 -6.50 -6.02 6.84
N VAL A 23 -5.37 -5.54 6.30
CA VAL A 23 -5.30 -4.66 5.11
C VAL A 23 -5.91 -5.30 3.87
N GLU A 24 -5.53 -6.54 3.56
CA GLU A 24 -6.05 -7.27 2.40
C GLU A 24 -7.55 -7.57 2.49
N ASN A 25 -8.10 -7.63 3.70
CA ASN A 25 -9.52 -7.93 3.94
C ASN A 25 -10.36 -6.69 4.28
N ASP A 26 -9.81 -5.48 4.18
CA ASP A 26 -10.50 -4.22 4.51
C ASP A 26 -11.06 -4.18 5.97
N LYS A 27 -10.30 -4.76 6.92
CA LYS A 27 -10.67 -4.92 8.34
C LYS A 27 -9.83 -4.09 9.34
N GLY A 28 -9.36 -2.89 9.01
CA GLY A 28 -8.56 -2.11 9.96
C GLY A 28 -8.47 -0.61 9.72
N ASN A 29 -8.11 0.12 10.77
CA ASN A 29 -7.68 1.53 10.68
C ASN A 29 -6.20 1.56 10.28
N TYR A 30 -5.93 1.69 8.98
CA TYR A 30 -4.56 1.72 8.47
C TYR A 30 -4.02 3.14 8.49
N THR A 31 -2.94 3.35 9.20
CA THR A 31 -2.19 4.61 9.10
C THR A 31 -1.50 4.68 7.74
N SER A 32 -1.21 5.91 7.30
CA SER A 32 -0.36 6.14 6.14
C SER A 32 0.96 5.38 6.21
N ASP A 33 1.51 5.21 7.41
CA ASP A 33 2.79 4.54 7.64
C ASP A 33 2.70 3.03 7.35
N ILE A 34 1.59 2.38 7.72
CA ILE A 34 1.36 0.97 7.40
C ILE A 34 1.26 0.80 5.88
N ILE A 35 0.47 1.65 5.22
CA ILE A 35 0.31 1.61 3.76
C ILE A 35 1.66 1.87 3.07
N ASN A 36 2.43 2.85 3.52
CA ASN A 36 3.76 3.14 2.97
C ASN A 36 4.73 1.96 3.10
N LYS A 37 4.72 1.24 4.24
CA LYS A 37 5.52 0.01 4.39
C LYS A 37 5.12 -1.06 3.39
N LEU A 38 3.82 -1.30 3.24
CA LEU A 38 3.27 -2.31 2.34
C LEU A 38 3.58 -2.03 0.87
N PHE A 39 3.68 -0.77 0.46
CA PHE A 39 3.88 -0.38 -0.93
C PHE A 39 5.33 -0.02 -1.29
N LYS A 40 6.23 0.05 -0.29
CA LYS A 40 7.65 0.33 -0.46
C LYS A 40 8.36 -0.57 -1.49
N PRO A 41 8.14 -1.90 -1.57
CA PRO A 41 8.77 -2.76 -2.58
C PRO A 41 8.43 -2.39 -4.03
N PHE A 42 7.34 -1.66 -4.24
CA PHE A 42 6.91 -1.19 -5.56
C PHE A 42 7.35 0.25 -5.86
N GLY A 43 8.08 0.91 -4.95
CA GLY A 43 8.43 2.32 -5.09
C GLY A 43 7.22 3.26 -4.94
N LEU A 44 6.15 2.82 -4.27
CA LEU A 44 4.90 3.57 -4.11
C LEU A 44 4.72 4.02 -2.65
N GLN A 45 4.05 5.17 -2.47
CA GLN A 45 3.66 5.71 -1.16
C GLN A 45 2.27 6.36 -1.26
N VAL A 46 1.56 6.46 -0.13
CA VAL A 46 0.28 7.16 -0.07
C VAL A 46 0.50 8.68 -0.08
N GLY A 47 -0.37 9.39 -0.79
CA GLY A 47 -0.33 10.84 -0.91
C GLY A 47 -1.63 11.40 -1.50
N LEU A 48 -1.69 12.72 -1.62
CA LEU A 48 -2.82 13.39 -2.27
C LEU A 48 -2.66 13.33 -3.79
N VAL A 49 -3.75 13.07 -4.49
CA VAL A 49 -3.85 13.19 -5.94
C VAL A 49 -5.04 14.09 -6.28
N PRO A 50 -4.98 14.85 -7.40
CA PRO A 50 -6.14 15.57 -7.88
C PRO A 50 -7.36 14.66 -8.08
N VAL A 51 -8.53 15.12 -7.64
CA VAL A 51 -9.81 14.47 -7.94
C VAL A 51 -10.14 14.57 -9.44
N SER A 52 -9.76 15.69 -10.07
CA SER A 52 -9.86 15.86 -11.52
C SER A 52 -8.82 15.00 -12.23
N LYS A 53 -9.30 14.08 -13.08
CA LYS A 53 -8.44 13.26 -13.94
C LYS A 53 -7.64 14.10 -14.94
N GLN A 54 -8.20 15.22 -15.39
CA GLN A 54 -7.54 16.15 -16.31
C GLN A 54 -6.37 16.88 -15.63
N LEU A 55 -6.54 17.29 -14.37
CA LEU A 55 -5.45 17.90 -13.60
C LEU A 55 -4.35 16.88 -13.33
N LEU A 56 -4.70 15.65 -12.93
CA LEU A 56 -3.73 14.57 -12.73
C LEU A 56 -2.91 14.28 -14.00
N SER A 57 -3.56 14.19 -15.16
CA SER A 57 -2.86 13.92 -16.43
C SER A 57 -1.95 15.07 -16.88
N THR A 58 -2.23 16.30 -16.44
CA THR A 58 -1.38 17.46 -16.71
C THR A 58 -0.13 17.46 -15.82
N LEU A 59 -0.24 17.03 -14.56
CA LEU A 59 0.88 16.97 -13.61
C LEU A 59 1.86 15.81 -13.84
N LEU A 60 1.42 14.74 -14.53
CA LEU A 60 2.23 13.55 -14.82
C LEU A 60 2.95 13.61 -16.18
N LYS A 61 2.80 14.70 -16.94
CA LYS A 61 3.55 14.97 -18.18
C LYS A 61 4.86 15.68 -17.88
#